data_AF-A0A8J2TLN8-F1
#
_entry.id   AF-A0A8J2TLN8-F1
#
_cell.length_a   1.000
_cell.length_b   1.000
_cell.length_c   1.000
_cell.angle_alpha   90.00
_cell.angle_beta   90.00
_cell.angle_gamma   90.00
#
_symmetry.space_group_name_H-M   'P 1'
#
loop_
_entity.id
_entity.type
_entity.pdbx_description
1 polymer ?
#
loop_
_entity_poly.entity_id
_entity_poly.type
_entity_poly.pdbx_seq_one_letter_code
_entity_poly.pdbx_strand_id
1 'polypeptide(L)'
;MKAKNQRLRVHYLLEAGWKADSAIQGLGRTNRTNQAQPPLFRPVTTNVKGEKRFLSTIARRLDSLGALTRGQRQTGGQGLFREEDNLESPYAKAALRQLYHALYGGKVDCCSLNIFESHTGLSLTDKEGKLKEDLPPIAQFLNRVLALRIELQNALFEEFEVRVESKIEEAISSGSYEVGVETLKAESLKVIERKVIYTHPQT
;
A
#
# COMPACT_ATOMS: atom_id res chain seq x y z
N MET A 1 -27.40 1.99 29.23
CA MET A 1 -26.66 1.28 30.30
C MET A 1 -25.19 1.22 29.89
N LYS A 2 -24.25 1.79 30.67
CA LYS A 2 -22.81 1.70 30.37
C LYS A 2 -22.28 0.37 30.93
N ALA A 3 -21.59 -0.42 30.11
CA ALA A 3 -21.00 -1.69 30.56
C ALA A 3 -19.96 -1.45 31.67
N LYS A 4 -19.83 -2.38 32.63
CA LYS A 4 -18.89 -2.24 33.77
C LYS A 4 -17.42 -2.18 33.32
N ASN A 5 -17.07 -2.83 32.22
CA ASN A 5 -15.72 -2.80 31.67
C ASN A 5 -15.53 -1.63 30.69
N GLN A 6 -14.69 -0.67 31.08
CA GLN A 6 -14.34 0.51 30.30
C GLN A 6 -12.84 0.51 29.86
N ARG A 7 -12.12 -0.60 30.07
CA ARG A 7 -10.70 -0.70 29.70
C ARG A 7 -10.52 -0.57 28.19
N LEU A 8 -9.40 0.01 27.78
CA LEU A 8 -9.00 0.10 26.38
C LEU A 8 -8.85 -1.31 25.81
N ARG A 9 -9.51 -1.57 24.68
CA ARG A 9 -9.34 -2.82 23.96
C ARG A 9 -8.15 -2.68 23.03
N VAL A 10 -7.16 -3.54 23.18
CA VAL A 10 -6.00 -3.62 22.28
C VAL A 10 -6.13 -4.89 21.45
N HIS A 11 -6.13 -4.75 20.14
CA HIS A 11 -6.21 -5.85 19.19
C HIS A 11 -4.84 -6.04 18.53
N TYR A 12 -4.18 -7.14 18.84
CA TYR A 12 -2.93 -7.53 18.19
C TYR A 12 -3.26 -8.30 16.91
N LEU A 13 -2.95 -7.71 15.76
CA LEU A 13 -3.16 -8.33 14.47
C LEU A 13 -1.87 -9.07 14.07
N LEU A 14 -1.85 -10.38 14.32
CA LEU A 14 -0.71 -11.26 14.07
C LEU A 14 -0.64 -11.69 12.60
N GLU A 15 -1.76 -12.15 12.05
CA GLU A 15 -1.91 -12.48 10.64
C GLU A 15 -3.19 -11.82 10.15
N ALA A 16 -3.04 -10.91 9.20
CA ALA A 16 -4.18 -10.26 8.61
C ALA A 16 -4.64 -11.11 7.41
N GLY A 17 -5.84 -11.69 7.49
CA GLY A 17 -6.33 -12.57 6.44
C GLY A 17 -6.24 -11.94 5.03
N TRP A 18 -5.88 -12.75 4.04
CA TRP A 18 -5.63 -12.34 2.64
C TRP A 18 -6.82 -11.63 1.97
N LYS A 19 -8.04 -11.95 2.39
CA LYS A 19 -9.27 -11.32 1.92
C LYS A 19 -9.63 -10.15 2.83
N ALA A 20 -9.75 -8.96 2.21
CA ALA A 20 -10.13 -7.72 2.88
C ALA A 20 -11.35 -7.92 3.77
N ASP A 21 -12.43 -8.46 3.20
CA ASP A 21 -13.74 -8.67 3.86
C ASP A 21 -13.62 -9.50 5.14
N SER A 22 -12.78 -10.53 5.12
CA SER A 22 -12.52 -11.37 6.29
C SER A 22 -11.72 -10.63 7.36
N ALA A 23 -10.72 -9.85 6.96
CA ALA A 23 -9.93 -9.02 7.89
C ALA A 23 -10.80 -7.92 8.55
N ILE A 24 -11.67 -7.26 7.77
CA ILE A 24 -12.59 -6.22 8.26
C ILE A 24 -13.61 -6.80 9.22
N GLN A 25 -14.20 -7.95 8.89
CA GLN A 25 -15.09 -8.64 9.82
C GLN A 25 -14.37 -9.02 11.11
N GLY A 26 -13.10 -9.44 11.04
CA GLY A 26 -12.26 -9.69 12.21
C GLY A 26 -12.09 -8.47 13.10
N LEU A 27 -11.75 -7.32 12.52
CA LEU A 27 -11.57 -6.06 13.26
C LEU A 27 -12.90 -5.53 13.81
N GLY A 28 -13.98 -5.69 13.06
CA GLY A 28 -15.36 -5.37 13.45
C GLY A 28 -15.84 -6.13 14.68
N ARG A 29 -15.27 -7.30 15.00
CA ARG A 29 -15.59 -8.03 16.25
C ARG A 29 -15.05 -7.33 17.51
N THR A 30 -14.04 -6.47 17.35
CA THR A 30 -13.39 -5.74 18.45
C THR A 30 -14.07 -4.39 18.71
N ASN A 31 -14.54 -3.74 17.64
CA ASN A 31 -15.29 -2.49 17.71
C ASN A 31 -16.77 -2.79 18.05
N ARG A 32 -17.28 -2.26 19.16
CA ARG A 32 -18.66 -2.50 19.61
C ARG A 32 -19.35 -1.21 20.00
N THR A 33 -20.66 -1.15 19.77
CA THR A 33 -21.53 -0.05 20.22
C THR A 33 -21.42 0.13 21.75
N ASN A 34 -21.44 1.39 22.22
CA ASN A 34 -21.38 1.79 23.64
C ASN A 34 -20.05 1.53 24.40
N GLN A 35 -18.93 1.35 23.71
CA GLN A 35 -17.60 1.39 24.35
C GLN A 35 -17.17 2.83 24.70
N ALA A 36 -16.50 3.05 25.83
CA ALA A 36 -16.06 4.41 26.22
C ALA A 36 -15.01 5.01 25.29
N GLN A 37 -14.21 4.19 24.61
CA GLN A 37 -13.11 4.62 23.76
C GLN A 37 -12.94 3.67 22.58
N PRO A 38 -12.48 4.13 21.40
CA PRO A 38 -12.17 3.29 20.24
C PRO A 38 -11.09 2.23 20.59
N PRO A 39 -11.07 1.05 19.94
CA PRO A 39 -10.04 0.06 20.18
C PRO A 39 -8.70 0.53 19.58
N LEU A 40 -7.59 0.16 20.22
CA LEU A 40 -6.25 0.31 19.66
C LEU A 40 -5.92 -0.94 18.83
N PHE A 41 -5.62 -0.77 17.55
CA PHE A 41 -5.15 -1.85 16.70
C PHE A 41 -3.63 -1.80 16.59
N ARG A 42 -2.95 -2.89 17.00
CA ARG A 42 -1.51 -3.06 16.88
C ARG A 42 -1.21 -4.21 15.92
N PRO A 43 -0.86 -3.92 14.66
CA PRO A 43 -0.34 -4.98 13.81
C PRO A 43 1.04 -5.40 14.31
N VAL A 44 1.28 -6.70 14.37
CA VAL A 44 2.55 -7.30 14.75
C VAL A 44 3.25 -7.67 13.45
N THR A 45 4.47 -7.18 13.25
CA THR A 45 5.24 -7.46 12.04
C THR A 45 6.57 -8.10 12.42
N THR A 46 7.07 -9.02 11.60
CA THR A 46 8.47 -9.41 11.67
C THR A 46 9.35 -8.37 10.96
N ASN A 47 10.66 -8.58 11.00
CA ASN A 47 11.64 -7.79 10.26
C ASN A 47 11.77 -8.19 8.79
N VAL A 48 10.95 -9.13 8.30
CA VAL A 48 10.96 -9.54 6.89
C VAL A 48 10.34 -8.43 6.04
N LYS A 49 11.10 -7.87 5.08
CA LYS A 49 10.61 -6.77 4.23
C LYS A 49 9.35 -7.17 3.43
N GLY A 50 9.23 -8.44 3.06
CA GLY A 50 8.04 -9.02 2.44
C GLY A 50 6.76 -8.91 3.28
N GLU A 51 6.85 -8.99 4.62
CA GLU A 51 5.70 -8.80 5.52
C GLU A 51 5.32 -7.33 5.71
N LYS A 52 6.29 -6.41 5.70
CA LYS A 52 6.00 -4.96 5.76
C LYS A 52 5.10 -4.52 4.60
N ARG A 53 5.30 -5.08 3.40
CA ARG A 53 4.45 -4.88 2.22
C ARG A 53 3.05 -5.49 2.36
N PHE A 54 2.92 -6.61 3.06
CA PHE A 54 1.62 -7.23 3.32
C PHE A 54 0.76 -6.33 4.22
N LEU A 55 1.39 -5.68 5.21
CA LEU A 55 0.74 -4.69 6.04
C LEU A 55 0.25 -3.47 5.24
N SER A 56 1.02 -2.93 4.29
CA SER A 56 0.63 -1.73 3.55
C SER A 56 -0.61 -1.98 2.67
N THR A 57 -0.74 -3.17 2.09
CA THR A 57 -1.92 -3.57 1.29
C THR A 57 -3.17 -3.69 2.15
N ILE A 58 -3.04 -4.23 3.36
CA ILE A 58 -4.16 -4.40 4.30
C ILE A 58 -4.50 -3.09 4.98
N ALA A 59 -3.51 -2.28 5.36
CA ALA A 59 -3.69 -0.93 5.89
C ALA A 59 -4.46 -0.04 4.91
N ARG A 60 -4.13 -0.07 3.61
CA ARG A 60 -4.87 0.66 2.57
C ARG A 60 -6.34 0.21 2.47
N ARG A 61 -6.59 -1.10 2.61
CA ARG A 61 -7.96 -1.63 2.66
C ARG A 61 -8.70 -1.14 3.92
N LEU A 62 -8.04 -1.11 5.07
CA LEU A 62 -8.61 -0.57 6.31
C LEU A 62 -8.89 0.94 6.25
N ASP A 63 -8.04 1.70 5.58
CA ASP A 63 -8.24 3.14 5.31
C ASP A 63 -9.41 3.39 4.35
N SER A 64 -9.52 2.61 3.28
CA SER A 64 -10.59 2.73 2.28
C SER A 64 -11.99 2.49 2.86
N LEU A 65 -12.09 1.77 3.97
CA LEU A 65 -13.35 1.36 4.60
C LEU A 65 -13.78 2.23 5.77
N GLY A 66 -13.08 3.34 6.03
CA GLY A 66 -13.46 4.32 7.04
C GLY A 66 -13.35 3.80 8.47
N ALA A 67 -12.58 2.73 8.71
CA ALA A 67 -12.32 2.20 10.05
C ALA A 67 -11.50 3.18 10.92
N LEU A 68 -10.75 4.10 10.29
CA LEU A 68 -10.16 5.28 10.90
C LEU A 68 -11.11 6.49 10.80
N THR A 69 -12.30 6.31 11.39
CA THR A 69 -13.27 7.31 11.88
C THR A 69 -13.56 8.53 11.00
N ARG A 70 -14.85 8.67 10.62
CA ARG A 70 -15.47 9.97 10.32
C ARG A 70 -15.17 10.93 11.48
N GLY A 71 -14.29 11.91 11.28
CA GLY A 71 -14.13 13.06 12.17
C GLY A 71 -12.72 13.41 12.62
N GLN A 72 -11.73 12.51 12.56
CA GLN A 72 -10.40 12.85 13.07
C GLN A 72 -9.28 12.00 12.45
N ARG A 73 -9.03 12.22 11.15
CA ARG A 73 -7.86 11.66 10.45
C ARG A 73 -6.51 12.20 10.96
N GLN A 74 -6.52 13.17 11.88
CA GLN A 74 -5.30 13.78 12.43
C GLN A 74 -4.59 12.94 13.50
N THR A 75 -5.17 11.85 14.01
CA THR A 75 -4.54 11.06 15.09
C THR A 75 -4.25 9.59 14.76
N GLY A 76 -4.55 9.12 13.54
CA GLY A 76 -4.15 7.79 13.07
C GLY A 76 -2.90 7.79 12.17
N GLY A 77 -2.54 8.96 11.64
CA GLY A 77 -1.43 9.17 10.70
C GLY A 77 -0.18 9.73 11.36
N GLN A 78 0.19 9.32 12.58
CA GLN A 78 1.56 9.50 13.03
C GLN A 78 2.46 8.53 12.26
N GLY A 79 2.87 8.93 11.04
CA GLY A 79 3.99 8.35 10.31
C GLY A 79 3.90 6.84 10.01
N LEU A 80 2.71 6.24 10.01
CA LEU A 80 2.59 4.78 9.88
C LEU A 80 2.73 4.30 8.43
N PHE A 81 2.41 5.14 7.43
CA PHE A 81 2.56 4.82 6.01
C PHE A 81 2.86 6.09 5.20
N ARG A 82 3.87 6.02 4.32
CA ARG A 82 4.26 7.07 3.38
C ARG A 82 3.79 6.65 1.98
N GLU A 83 3.49 7.57 1.07
CA GLU A 83 2.95 7.20 -0.26
C GLU A 83 3.92 6.37 -1.11
N GLU A 84 5.21 6.45 -0.81
CA GLU A 84 6.28 5.56 -1.26
C GLU A 84 6.00 4.07 -0.94
N ASP A 85 5.18 3.76 0.08
CA ASP A 85 4.72 2.40 0.39
C ASP A 85 3.62 1.89 -0.57
N ASN A 86 3.10 2.74 -1.47
CA ASN A 86 2.12 2.37 -2.49
C ASN A 86 2.80 1.75 -3.71
N LEU A 87 3.09 0.45 -3.59
CA LEU A 87 3.78 -0.33 -4.62
C LEU A 87 2.87 -0.76 -5.80
N GLU A 88 1.71 -0.14 -5.98
CA GLU A 88 0.88 -0.23 -7.20
C GLU A 88 0.72 1.12 -7.91
N SER A 89 1.36 2.18 -7.39
CA SER A 89 1.35 3.52 -7.98
C SER A 89 1.90 3.51 -9.41
N PRO A 90 1.59 4.55 -10.23
CA PRO A 90 2.24 4.74 -11.52
C PRO A 90 3.77 4.73 -11.44
N TYR A 91 4.33 5.31 -10.37
CA TYR A 91 5.77 5.32 -10.07
C TYR A 91 6.30 3.91 -9.84
N ALA A 92 5.61 3.10 -9.04
CA ALA A 92 5.98 1.70 -8.80
C ALA A 92 5.92 0.84 -10.07
N LYS A 93 4.92 1.07 -10.93
CA LYS A 93 4.82 0.40 -12.23
C LYS A 93 5.97 0.80 -13.16
N ALA A 94 6.33 2.08 -13.18
CA ALA A 94 7.46 2.59 -13.95
C ALA A 94 8.82 2.05 -13.44
N ALA A 95 9.00 2.04 -12.12
CA ALA A 95 10.17 1.47 -11.45
C ALA A 95 10.31 -0.03 -11.75
N LEU A 96 9.21 -0.78 -11.79
CA LEU A 96 9.23 -2.20 -12.15
C LEU A 96 9.72 -2.43 -13.58
N ARG A 97 9.27 -1.60 -14.53
CA ARG A 97 9.79 -1.68 -15.91
C ARG A 97 11.30 -1.44 -15.92
N GLN A 98 11.79 -0.44 -15.20
CA GLN A 98 13.24 -0.20 -15.08
C GLN A 98 13.98 -1.38 -14.44
N LEU A 99 13.39 -2.04 -13.43
CA LEU A 99 13.97 -3.23 -12.83
C LEU A 99 14.10 -4.37 -13.85
N TYR A 100 13.06 -4.63 -14.67
CA TYR A 100 13.15 -5.65 -15.72
C TYR A 100 14.22 -5.33 -16.77
N HIS A 101 14.32 -4.07 -17.21
CA HIS A 101 15.39 -3.64 -18.10
C HIS A 101 16.77 -3.81 -17.46
N ALA A 102 16.91 -3.52 -16.17
CA ALA A 102 18.16 -3.71 -15.43
C ALA A 102 18.52 -5.19 -15.30
N LEU A 103 17.55 -6.06 -14.99
CA LEU A 103 17.74 -7.53 -14.95
C LEU A 103 18.21 -8.07 -16.30
N TYR A 104 17.54 -7.65 -17.38
CA TYR A 104 17.91 -8.03 -18.74
C TYR A 104 19.32 -7.57 -19.11
N GLY A 105 19.69 -6.34 -18.73
CA GLY A 105 21.02 -5.79 -18.94
C GLY A 105 22.10 -6.29 -17.99
N GLY A 106 21.79 -7.20 -17.07
CA GLY A 106 22.74 -7.70 -16.06
C GLY A 106 23.21 -6.65 -15.06
N LYS A 107 22.40 -5.61 -14.81
CA LYS A 107 22.70 -4.48 -13.91
C LYS A 107 22.06 -4.61 -12.53
N VAL A 108 21.77 -5.83 -12.11
CA VAL A 108 21.17 -6.15 -10.80
C VAL A 108 22.09 -7.12 -10.11
N ASP A 109 22.82 -6.63 -9.12
CA ASP A 109 23.91 -7.38 -8.49
C ASP A 109 23.39 -8.60 -7.70
N CYS A 110 22.19 -8.49 -7.14
CA CYS A 110 21.62 -9.53 -6.30
C CYS A 110 21.00 -10.70 -7.08
N CYS A 111 20.74 -10.55 -8.39
CA CYS A 111 20.00 -11.54 -9.15
C CYS A 111 20.25 -11.41 -10.66
N SER A 112 20.69 -12.50 -11.29
CA SER A 112 20.76 -12.58 -12.75
C SER A 112 19.39 -12.84 -13.36
N LEU A 113 19.21 -12.51 -14.64
CA LEU A 113 17.98 -12.80 -15.39
C LEU A 113 17.55 -14.27 -15.27
N ASN A 114 18.47 -15.21 -15.47
CA ASN A 114 18.17 -16.64 -15.40
C ASN A 114 17.74 -17.08 -13.99
N ILE A 115 18.37 -16.55 -12.95
CA ILE A 115 17.98 -16.83 -11.55
C ILE A 115 16.58 -16.25 -11.29
N PHE A 116 16.33 -15.02 -11.74
CA PHE A 116 15.04 -14.37 -11.59
C PHE A 116 13.92 -15.19 -12.26
N GLU A 117 14.06 -15.53 -13.53
CA GLU A 117 13.03 -16.25 -14.28
C GLU A 117 12.79 -17.66 -13.71
N SER A 118 13.86 -18.37 -13.34
CA SER A 118 13.76 -19.72 -12.75
C SER A 118 13.05 -19.74 -11.40
N HIS A 119 13.32 -18.75 -10.53
CA HIS A 119 12.72 -18.74 -9.19
C HIS A 119 11.33 -18.11 -9.16
N THR A 120 11.05 -17.13 -10.03
CA THR A 120 9.74 -16.45 -10.07
C THR A 120 8.75 -17.13 -11.02
N GLY A 121 9.24 -17.89 -11.99
CA GLY A 121 8.44 -18.42 -13.11
C GLY A 121 7.93 -17.33 -14.05
N LEU A 122 8.44 -16.10 -13.94
CA LEU A 122 8.18 -15.02 -14.88
C LEU A 122 9.11 -15.15 -16.07
N SER A 123 8.62 -14.83 -17.26
CA SER A 123 9.41 -14.83 -18.47
C SER A 123 9.42 -13.42 -19.04
N LEU A 124 10.57 -12.76 -18.93
CA LEU A 124 10.88 -11.43 -19.42
C LEU A 124 11.41 -11.48 -20.86
N THR A 125 12.03 -12.58 -21.29
CA THR A 125 12.53 -12.73 -22.66
C THR A 125 11.67 -13.64 -23.54
N ASP A 126 11.64 -13.35 -24.83
CA ASP A 126 11.05 -14.22 -25.85
C ASP A 126 11.96 -15.42 -26.20
N LYS A 127 11.56 -16.21 -27.20
CA LYS A 127 12.32 -17.39 -27.66
C LYS A 127 13.66 -17.02 -28.32
N GLU A 128 13.85 -15.77 -28.73
CA GLU A 128 15.08 -15.25 -29.34
C GLU A 128 16.01 -14.60 -28.31
N GLY A 129 15.62 -14.55 -27.03
CA GLY A 129 16.40 -13.89 -25.98
C GLY A 129 16.26 -12.37 -25.98
N LYS A 130 15.28 -11.80 -26.68
CA LYS A 130 14.96 -10.37 -26.62
C LYS A 130 13.97 -10.12 -25.49
N LEU A 131 14.05 -8.94 -24.88
CA LEU A 131 13.08 -8.51 -23.89
C LEU A 131 11.70 -8.39 -24.54
N LYS A 132 10.67 -8.99 -23.91
CA LYS A 132 9.28 -8.91 -24.38
C LYS A 132 8.76 -7.48 -24.33
N GLU A 133 7.90 -7.14 -25.27
CA GLU A 133 7.12 -5.90 -25.22
C GLU A 133 6.07 -5.94 -24.10
N ASP A 134 5.37 -7.07 -23.96
CA ASP A 134 4.40 -7.30 -22.90
C ASP A 134 5.09 -7.95 -21.68
N LEU A 135 5.52 -7.09 -20.76
CA LEU A 135 6.20 -7.50 -19.53
C LEU A 135 5.19 -7.80 -18.40
N PRO A 136 5.50 -8.75 -17.50
CA PRO A 136 4.59 -9.15 -16.44
C PRO A 136 4.16 -7.96 -15.56
N PRO A 137 2.85 -7.75 -15.33
CA PRO A 137 2.35 -6.61 -14.58
C PRO A 137 2.76 -6.66 -13.11
N ILE A 138 2.71 -5.51 -12.44
CA ILE A 138 3.15 -5.37 -11.05
C ILE A 138 2.52 -6.39 -10.12
N ALA A 139 1.20 -6.60 -10.17
CA ALA A 139 0.52 -7.58 -9.34
C ALA A 139 1.10 -9.00 -9.50
N GLN A 140 1.47 -9.39 -10.72
CA GLN A 140 2.09 -10.69 -10.97
C GLN A 140 3.49 -10.76 -10.36
N PHE A 141 4.32 -9.72 -10.56
CA PHE A 141 5.63 -9.60 -9.92
C PHE A 141 5.54 -9.78 -8.40
N LEU A 142 4.59 -9.10 -7.74
CA LEU A 142 4.48 -9.13 -6.28
C LEU A 142 4.18 -10.54 -5.82
N ASN A 143 3.19 -11.16 -6.44
CA ASN A 143 2.74 -12.50 -6.09
C ASN A 143 3.84 -13.56 -6.30
N ARG A 144 4.74 -13.36 -7.28
CA ARG A 144 5.87 -14.29 -7.49
C ARG A 144 7.03 -14.04 -6.52
N VAL A 145 7.36 -12.78 -6.25
CA VAL A 145 8.45 -12.44 -5.33
C VAL A 145 8.13 -12.84 -3.88
N LEU A 146 6.85 -12.86 -3.49
CA LEU A 146 6.42 -13.35 -2.18
C LEU A 146 6.71 -14.85 -1.93
N ALA A 147 6.93 -15.62 -2.99
CA ALA A 147 7.25 -17.05 -2.89
C ALA A 147 8.76 -17.34 -2.87
N LEU A 148 9.60 -16.30 -2.96
CA LEU A 148 11.06 -16.44 -2.95
C LEU A 148 11.59 -16.66 -1.54
N ARG A 149 12.80 -17.21 -1.45
CA ARG A 149 13.55 -17.24 -0.19
C ARG A 149 13.76 -15.81 0.33
N ILE A 150 13.74 -15.65 1.65
CA ILE A 150 13.77 -14.35 2.32
C ILE A 150 14.97 -13.51 1.88
N GLU A 151 16.15 -14.10 1.69
CA GLU A 151 17.33 -13.32 1.27
C GLU A 151 17.14 -12.72 -0.13
N LEU A 152 16.75 -13.54 -1.11
CA LEU A 152 16.55 -13.09 -2.49
C LEU A 152 15.35 -12.14 -2.60
N GLN A 153 14.29 -12.41 -1.84
CA GLN A 153 13.15 -11.51 -1.72
C GLN A 153 13.63 -10.13 -1.25
N ASN A 154 14.30 -10.04 -0.11
CA ASN A 154 14.75 -8.78 0.46
C ASN A 154 15.67 -8.01 -0.50
N ALA A 155 16.59 -8.70 -1.16
CA ALA A 155 17.53 -8.08 -2.08
C ALA A 155 16.85 -7.53 -3.35
N LEU A 156 15.91 -8.27 -3.95
CA LEU A 156 15.11 -7.78 -5.07
C LEU A 156 14.22 -6.60 -4.68
N PHE A 157 13.72 -6.61 -3.45
CA PHE A 157 12.91 -5.53 -2.91
C PHE A 157 13.70 -4.25 -2.70
N GLU A 158 14.92 -4.34 -2.18
CA GLU A 158 15.80 -3.19 -1.99
C GLU A 158 16.16 -2.52 -3.32
N GLU A 159 16.50 -3.32 -4.33
CA GLU A 159 16.68 -2.82 -5.71
C GLU A 159 15.40 -2.16 -6.26
N PHE A 160 14.24 -2.73 -5.98
CA PHE A 160 12.97 -2.17 -6.41
C PHE A 160 12.65 -0.85 -5.70
N GLU A 161 12.82 -0.78 -4.37
CA GLU A 161 12.59 0.39 -3.52
C GLU A 161 13.40 1.60 -4.00
N VAL A 162 14.71 1.41 -4.23
CA VAL A 162 15.60 2.48 -4.75
C VAL A 162 15.09 3.06 -6.07
N ARG A 163 14.56 2.22 -6.96
CA ARG A 163 13.99 2.68 -8.24
C ARG A 163 12.65 3.39 -8.07
N VAL A 164 11.84 2.99 -7.09
CA VAL A 164 10.59 3.69 -6.75
C VAL A 164 10.89 5.07 -6.21
N GLU A 165 11.83 5.19 -5.27
CA GLU A 165 12.27 6.47 -4.70
C GLU A 165 12.78 7.40 -5.81
N SER A 166 13.67 6.91 -6.67
CA SER A 166 14.16 7.67 -7.82
C SER A 166 13.04 8.14 -8.76
N LYS A 167 12.02 7.31 -9.01
CA LYS A 167 10.86 7.70 -9.83
C LYS A 167 9.98 8.76 -9.17
N ILE A 168 9.85 8.72 -7.86
CA ILE A 168 9.12 9.72 -7.08
C ILE A 168 9.89 11.04 -7.10
N GLU A 169 11.20 11.01 -6.85
CA GLU A 169 12.06 12.19 -6.90
C GLU A 169 12.04 12.86 -8.28
N GLU A 170 12.15 12.07 -9.36
CA GLU A 170 12.00 12.57 -10.73
C GLU A 170 10.66 13.29 -10.91
N ALA A 171 9.56 12.66 -10.49
CA ALA A 171 8.22 13.24 -10.63
C ALA A 171 8.04 14.52 -9.79
N ILE A 172 8.62 14.57 -8.59
CA ILE A 172 8.60 15.76 -7.73
C ILE A 172 9.35 16.90 -8.42
N SER A 173 10.55 16.60 -8.94
CA SER A 173 11.38 17.59 -9.62
C SER A 173 10.75 18.14 -10.91
N SER A 174 9.98 17.32 -11.63
CA SER A 174 9.25 17.73 -12.83
C SER A 174 7.89 18.37 -12.55
N GLY A 175 7.48 18.46 -11.27
CA GLY A 175 6.16 18.97 -10.89
C GLY A 175 4.98 18.09 -11.36
N SER A 176 5.26 16.86 -11.79
CA SER A 176 4.25 15.88 -12.22
C SER A 176 4.01 14.80 -11.15
N TYR A 177 4.42 15.08 -9.92
CA TYR A 177 4.14 14.23 -8.78
C TYR A 177 2.68 14.42 -8.38
N GLU A 178 1.86 13.46 -8.76
CA GLU A 178 0.47 13.34 -8.33
C GLU A 178 0.47 12.56 -7.02
N VAL A 179 0.59 13.32 -5.93
CA VAL A 179 0.08 12.88 -4.62
C VAL A 179 -1.41 12.63 -4.82
N GLY A 180 -1.89 11.43 -4.51
CA GLY A 180 -3.32 11.14 -4.61
C GLY A 180 -4.13 12.20 -3.85
N VAL A 181 -5.35 12.51 -4.29
CA VAL A 181 -6.26 13.56 -3.77
C VAL A 181 -5.78 14.26 -2.48
N GLU A 182 -4.96 15.31 -2.62
CA GLU A 182 -4.62 16.16 -1.48
C GLU A 182 -5.86 16.92 -1.02
N THR A 183 -6.14 16.84 0.28
CA THR A 183 -7.02 17.84 0.90
C THR A 183 -6.20 19.11 1.02
N LEU A 184 -6.46 20.09 0.13
CA LEU A 184 -5.88 21.43 0.22
C LEU A 184 -6.06 21.97 1.65
N LYS A 185 -4.96 22.09 2.41
CA LYS A 185 -4.94 22.86 3.66
C LYS A 185 -4.91 24.34 3.28
N ALA A 186 -6.07 24.91 3.00
CA ALA A 186 -6.20 26.36 2.99
C ALA A 186 -6.07 26.86 4.45
N GLU A 187 -5.26 27.89 4.68
CA GLU A 187 -5.17 28.57 6.00
C GLU A 187 -6.54 29.08 6.47
N SER A 188 -7.45 29.37 5.53
CA SER A 188 -8.86 29.57 5.80
C SER A 188 -9.73 29.23 4.57
N LEU A 189 -10.92 28.70 4.80
CA LEU A 189 -11.95 28.52 3.78
C LEU A 189 -13.11 29.48 4.09
N LYS A 190 -13.43 30.36 3.15
CA LYS A 190 -14.63 31.21 3.24
C LYS A 190 -15.63 30.78 2.20
N VAL A 191 -16.84 30.42 2.63
CA VAL A 191 -17.96 30.13 1.73
C VAL A 191 -18.36 31.45 1.07
N ILE A 192 -18.11 31.57 -0.24
CA ILE A 192 -18.47 32.78 -1.03
C ILE A 192 -19.97 32.77 -1.32
N GLU A 193 -20.53 31.61 -1.64
CA GLU A 193 -21.94 31.47 -2.01
C GLU A 193 -22.44 30.06 -1.66
N ARG A 194 -23.71 29.96 -1.23
CA ARG A 194 -24.45 28.71 -1.18
C ARG A 194 -25.66 28.86 -2.08
N LYS A 195 -25.80 27.95 -3.05
CA LYS A 195 -26.97 27.86 -3.91
C LYS A 195 -27.63 26.50 -3.75
N VAL A 196 -28.92 26.51 -3.44
CA VAL A 196 -29.73 25.29 -3.43
C VAL A 196 -29.97 24.90 -4.89
N ILE A 197 -29.42 23.76 -5.30
CA ILE A 197 -29.56 23.24 -6.67
C ILE A 197 -30.87 22.51 -6.89
N TYR A 198 -31.52 22.04 -5.82
CA TYR A 198 -32.81 21.34 -5.87
C TYR A 198 -33.42 21.24 -4.47
N THR A 199 -34.73 21.45 -4.36
CA THR A 199 -35.52 21.18 -3.15
C THR A 199 -36.60 20.18 -3.50
N HIS A 200 -36.69 19.08 -2.76
CA HIS A 200 -37.70 18.06 -3.00
C HIS A 200 -39.10 18.58 -2.62
N PRO A 201 -40.15 18.34 -3.43
CA PRO A 201 -41.48 18.94 -3.26
C PRO A 201 -42.32 18.38 -2.08
N GLN A 202 -41.71 17.66 -1.14
CA GLN A 202 -42.39 17.15 0.06
C GLN A 202 -41.50 17.36 1.28
N THR A 203 -41.49 18.60 1.79
CA THR A 203 -41.16 18.99 3.17
C THR A 203 -41.88 20.30 3.42
#